data_AF-A0A916QNV0-F1
#
_entry.id   AF-A0A916QNV0-F1
#
_cell.length_a   1.000
_cell.length_b   1.000
_cell.length_c   1.000
_cell.angle_alpha   90.00
_cell.angle_beta   90.00
_cell.angle_gamma   90.00
#
_symmetry.space_group_name_H-M   'P 1'
#
loop_
_entity.id
_entity.type
_entity.pdbx_description
1 polymer ?
#
loop_
_entity_poly.entity_id
_entity_poly.type
_entity_poly.pdbx_seq_one_letter_code
_entity_poly.pdbx_strand_id
1 'polypeptide(L)'
;MKKREFEEYSTVKDIYKALFTYEAGLTMTLEDLGKKLHEMYFESDEGESVAMIHLFGVKYAKEIANLGVSKIDIAKAAGINESYGTEISKGVKLARYVRVK
;
A
#
# COMPACT_ATOMS: atom_id res chain seq x y z
N MET A 1 45.29 6.12 -25.43
CA MET A 1 44.81 5.20 -24.37
C MET A 1 44.49 6.04 -23.13
N LYS A 2 43.22 6.34 -22.87
CA LYS A 2 42.80 6.97 -21.60
C LYS A 2 41.83 5.99 -20.95
N LYS A 3 42.40 5.12 -20.10
CA LYS A 3 41.61 4.30 -19.18
C LYS A 3 40.83 5.29 -18.33
N ARG A 4 39.56 5.52 -18.67
CA ARG A 4 38.62 6.13 -17.74
C ARG A 4 38.41 5.07 -16.68
N GLU A 5 39.12 5.25 -15.59
CA GLU A 5 38.90 4.58 -14.33
C GLU A 5 37.42 4.77 -14.00
N PHE A 6 36.64 3.69 -14.17
CA PHE A 6 35.42 3.53 -13.42
C PHE A 6 35.89 3.36 -11.99
N GLU A 7 35.81 4.45 -11.23
CA GLU A 7 35.96 4.46 -9.79
C GLU A 7 35.19 3.28 -9.18
N GLU A 8 35.88 2.63 -8.26
CA GLU A 8 35.47 1.50 -7.43
C GLU A 8 33.96 1.29 -7.35
N TYR A 9 33.53 0.09 -7.74
CA TYR A 9 32.26 -0.45 -7.25
C TYR A 9 32.34 -0.41 -5.72
N SER A 10 31.58 0.52 -5.14
CA SER A 10 31.32 0.59 -3.70
C SER A 10 30.92 -0.81 -3.25
N THR A 11 31.37 -1.19 -2.06
CA THR A 11 31.41 -2.58 -1.61
C THR A 11 30.06 -3.28 -1.82
N VAL A 12 30.04 -4.61 -1.93
CA VAL A 12 28.79 -5.39 -2.04
C VAL A 12 27.74 -4.95 -0.98
N LYS A 13 28.20 -4.52 0.19
CA LYS A 13 27.38 -3.96 1.27
C LYS A 13 26.68 -2.65 0.90
N ASP A 14 27.35 -1.76 0.17
CA ASP A 14 26.81 -0.48 -0.30
C ASP A 14 25.74 -0.71 -1.37
N ILE A 15 25.93 -1.68 -2.26
CA ILE A 15 24.93 -2.09 -3.25
C ILE A 15 23.69 -2.67 -2.55
N TYR A 16 23.85 -3.58 -1.59
CA TYR A 16 22.72 -4.13 -0.83
C TYR A 16 21.99 -3.05 -0.02
N LYS A 17 22.72 -2.11 0.59
CA LYS A 17 22.12 -0.99 1.32
C LYS A 17 21.33 -0.08 0.38
N ALA A 18 21.86 0.20 -0.82
CA ALA A 18 21.19 1.00 -1.84
C ALA A 18 19.92 0.32 -2.36
N LEU A 19 19.99 -0.98 -2.71
CA LEU A 19 18.82 -1.77 -3.13
C LEU A 19 17.76 -1.83 -2.03
N PHE A 20 18.15 -2.13 -0.78
CA PHE A 20 17.20 -2.21 0.34
C PHE A 20 16.52 -0.86 0.61
N THR A 21 17.28 0.24 0.56
CA THR A 21 16.73 1.59 0.75
C THR A 21 15.79 1.97 -0.40
N TYR A 22 16.14 1.58 -1.63
CA TYR A 22 15.31 1.81 -2.81
C TYR A 22 14.01 0.98 -2.77
N GLU A 23 14.08 -0.29 -2.40
CA GLU A 23 12.91 -1.16 -2.20
C GLU A 23 12.00 -0.63 -1.09
N ALA A 24 12.56 -0.20 0.04
CA ALA A 24 11.80 0.44 1.11
C ALA A 24 11.11 1.73 0.67
N GLY A 25 11.72 2.50 -0.23
CA GLY A 25 11.11 3.68 -0.85
C GLY A 25 10.03 3.37 -1.90
N LEU A 26 9.92 2.11 -2.35
CA LEU A 26 8.92 1.66 -3.32
C LEU A 26 7.70 0.99 -2.68
N THR A 27 7.81 0.54 -1.43
CA THR A 27 6.69 -0.09 -0.71
C THR A 27 5.72 0.96 -0.17
N MET A 28 4.42 0.81 -0.45
CA MET A 28 3.39 1.67 0.14
C MET A 28 3.43 1.60 1.67
N THR A 29 3.33 2.76 2.31
CA THR A 29 3.25 2.86 3.77
C THR A 29 1.81 2.78 4.29
N LEU A 30 1.65 2.79 5.61
CA LEU A 30 0.33 2.88 6.25
C LEU A 30 -0.37 4.18 5.87
N GLU A 31 0.36 5.28 5.83
CA GLU A 31 -0.11 6.61 5.47
C GLU A 31 -0.57 6.65 4.02
N ASP A 32 0.14 5.99 3.10
CA ASP A 32 -0.26 5.89 1.69
C ASP A 32 -1.60 5.14 1.56
N LEU A 33 -1.74 4.00 2.24
CA LEU A 33 -2.97 3.22 2.23
C LEU A 33 -4.13 3.98 2.90
N GLY A 34 -3.86 4.66 4.02
CA GLY A 34 -4.81 5.52 4.71
C GLY A 34 -5.31 6.65 3.82
N LYS A 35 -4.39 7.35 3.14
CA LYS A 35 -4.73 8.40 2.17
C LYS A 35 -5.58 7.87 1.02
N LYS A 36 -5.23 6.71 0.45
CA LYS A 36 -6.03 6.11 -0.63
C LYS A 36 -7.43 5.71 -0.18
N LEU A 37 -7.56 5.16 1.02
CA LEU A 37 -8.86 4.85 1.59
C LEU A 37 -9.68 6.11 1.89
N HIS A 38 -9.04 7.16 2.39
CA HIS A 38 -9.68 8.46 2.64
C HIS A 38 -10.29 9.03 1.34
N GLU A 39 -9.48 9.14 0.28
CA GLU A 39 -9.93 9.60 -1.04
C GLU A 39 -11.13 8.77 -1.51
N MET A 40 -11.03 7.44 -1.46
CA MET A 40 -12.11 6.55 -1.89
C MET A 40 -13.39 6.64 -1.04
N TYR A 41 -13.28 7.00 0.24
CA TYR A 41 -14.44 7.11 1.14
C TYR A 41 -15.13 8.48 1.03
N PHE A 42 -14.38 9.57 1.03
CA PHE A 42 -14.92 10.93 1.09
C PHE A 42 -15.24 11.52 -0.29
N GLU A 43 -14.61 11.01 -1.36
CA GLU A 43 -14.91 11.39 -2.74
C GLU A 43 -15.90 10.43 -3.42
N SER A 44 -16.43 9.45 -2.70
CA SER A 44 -17.46 8.54 -3.24
C SER A 44 -18.79 9.26 -3.45
N ASP A 45 -19.56 8.80 -4.44
CA ASP A 45 -20.96 9.18 -4.59
C ASP A 45 -21.77 8.89 -3.31
N GLU A 46 -22.89 9.60 -3.13
CA GLU A 46 -23.75 9.44 -1.96
C GLU A 46 -24.25 7.99 -1.85
N GLY A 47 -24.02 7.37 -0.69
CA GLY A 47 -24.38 5.99 -0.42
C GLY A 47 -23.35 4.94 -0.86
N GLU A 48 -22.29 5.33 -1.57
CA GLU A 48 -21.29 4.41 -2.13
C GLU A 48 -20.05 4.21 -1.26
N SER A 49 -19.89 4.96 -0.17
CA SER A 49 -18.67 4.96 0.64
C SER A 49 -18.28 3.56 1.13
N VAL A 50 -19.24 2.73 1.55
CA VAL A 50 -18.97 1.34 2.01
C VAL A 50 -18.57 0.42 0.85
N ALA A 51 -19.21 0.58 -0.32
CA ALA A 51 -18.81 -0.14 -1.53
C ALA A 51 -17.36 0.20 -1.92
N MET A 52 -16.99 1.48 -1.79
CA MET A 52 -15.62 1.95 -2.01
C MET A 52 -14.62 1.39 -0.99
N ILE A 53 -15.00 1.18 0.28
CA ILE A 53 -14.15 0.47 1.24
C ILE A 53 -13.89 -0.98 0.80
N HIS A 54 -14.91 -1.68 0.29
CA HIS A 54 -14.72 -3.03 -0.25
C HIS A 54 -13.83 -3.03 -1.49
N LEU A 55 -14.05 -2.10 -2.41
CA LEU A 55 -13.22 -1.93 -3.61
C LEU A 55 -11.77 -1.61 -3.23
N PHE A 56 -11.54 -0.76 -2.23
CA PHE A 56 -10.22 -0.47 -1.68
C PHE A 56 -9.54 -1.77 -1.22
N GLY A 57 -10.25 -2.58 -0.43
CA GLY A 57 -9.72 -3.86 0.05
C GLY A 57 -9.38 -4.82 -1.09
N VAL A 58 -10.15 -4.84 -2.17
CA VAL A 58 -9.85 -5.63 -3.38
C VAL A 58 -8.61 -5.08 -4.10
N LYS A 59 -8.58 -3.76 -4.33
CA LYS A 59 -7.56 -3.08 -5.14
C LYS A 59 -6.17 -3.13 -4.52
N TYR A 60 -6.08 -2.98 -3.21
CA TYR A 60 -4.79 -2.89 -2.49
C TYR A 60 -4.50 -4.14 -1.64
N ALA A 61 -5.11 -5.28 -1.96
CA ALA A 61 -4.99 -6.49 -1.14
C ALA A 61 -3.53 -6.95 -0.96
N LYS A 62 -2.69 -6.78 -1.98
CA LYS A 62 -1.28 -7.17 -1.94
C LYS A 62 -0.47 -6.23 -1.04
N GLU A 63 -0.67 -4.94 -1.18
CA GLU A 63 0.00 -3.89 -0.41
C GLU A 63 -0.38 -3.99 1.08
N ILE A 64 -1.66 -4.20 1.36
CA ILE A 64 -2.18 -4.44 2.72
C ILE A 64 -1.58 -5.72 3.33
N ALA A 65 -1.37 -6.76 2.54
CA ALA A 65 -0.76 -8.01 3.02
C ALA A 65 0.75 -7.83 3.28
N ASN A 66 1.46 -7.18 2.36
CA ASN A 66 2.90 -6.95 2.45
C ASN A 66 3.27 -6.04 3.63
N LEU A 67 2.47 -5.03 3.92
CA LEU A 67 2.72 -4.10 5.02
C LEU A 67 2.48 -4.74 6.40
N GLY A 68 1.67 -5.81 6.49
CA GLY A 68 1.45 -6.57 7.72
C GLY A 68 0.65 -5.83 8.82
N VAL A 69 0.12 -4.64 8.52
CA VAL A 69 -0.65 -3.82 9.47
C VAL A 69 -2.09 -4.29 9.65
N SER A 70 -2.69 -3.91 10.77
CA SER A 70 -4.11 -4.17 11.03
C SER A 70 -4.98 -3.30 10.13
N LYS A 71 -6.17 -3.80 9.77
CA LYS A 71 -7.10 -3.07 8.90
C LYS A 71 -7.79 -1.94 9.68
N ILE A 72 -7.83 -2.07 11.00
CA ILE A 72 -8.24 -1.02 11.93
C ILE A 72 -7.27 0.17 11.85
N ASP A 73 -5.96 -0.08 11.81
CA ASP A 73 -4.96 1.00 11.71
C ASP A 73 -5.07 1.73 10.37
N ILE A 74 -5.36 1.01 9.28
CA ILE A 74 -5.62 1.63 7.97
C ILE A 74 -6.88 2.52 8.03
N ALA A 75 -7.97 2.05 8.64
CA ALA A 75 -9.18 2.85 8.83
C ALA A 75 -8.92 4.11 9.67
N LYS A 76 -8.11 4.00 10.74
CA LYS A 76 -7.67 5.13 11.56
C LYS A 76 -6.82 6.12 10.76
N ALA A 77 -5.85 5.63 9.99
CA ALA A 77 -5.00 6.45 9.13
C ALA A 77 -5.80 7.19 8.05
N ALA A 78 -6.92 6.60 7.60
CA ALA A 78 -7.86 7.24 6.67
C ALA A 78 -8.79 8.26 7.33
N GLY A 79 -8.81 8.35 8.66
CA GLY A 79 -9.72 9.22 9.40
C GLY A 79 -11.18 8.77 9.37
N ILE A 80 -11.44 7.47 9.17
CA ILE A 80 -12.78 6.88 9.20
C ILE A 80 -12.98 6.00 10.44
N ASN A 81 -14.22 5.56 10.68
CA ASN A 81 -14.53 4.71 11.83
C ASN A 81 -13.73 3.40 11.80
N GLU A 82 -13.10 3.04 12.93
CA GLU A 82 -12.32 1.81 13.05
C GLU A 82 -13.12 0.52 12.83
N SER A 83 -14.44 0.57 13.01
CA SER A 83 -15.35 -0.56 12.74
C SER A 83 -15.25 -1.05 11.28
N TYR A 84 -14.91 -0.14 10.35
CA TYR A 84 -14.70 -0.45 8.94
C TYR A 84 -13.49 -1.35 8.65
N GLY A 85 -12.66 -1.66 9.65
CA GLY A 85 -11.65 -2.70 9.54
C GLY A 85 -12.22 -4.06 9.08
N THR A 86 -13.49 -4.33 9.41
CA THR A 86 -14.21 -5.54 8.95
C THR A 86 -14.49 -5.48 7.44
N GLU A 87 -14.92 -4.34 6.93
CA GLU A 87 -15.27 -4.11 5.53
C GLU A 87 -14.02 -4.17 4.63
N ILE A 88 -12.90 -3.59 5.09
CA ILE A 88 -11.60 -3.72 4.43
C ILE A 88 -11.20 -5.20 4.38
N SER A 89 -11.34 -5.93 5.49
CA SER A 89 -11.01 -7.36 5.55
C SER A 89 -11.84 -8.21 4.60
N LYS A 90 -13.14 -7.88 4.42
CA LYS A 90 -14.01 -8.53 3.42
C LYS A 90 -13.51 -8.24 2.00
N GLY A 91 -13.16 -6.99 1.69
CA GLY A 91 -12.58 -6.60 0.40
C GLY A 91 -11.28 -7.36 0.08
N VAL A 92 -10.35 -7.43 1.03
CA VAL A 92 -9.10 -8.19 0.87
C VAL A 92 -9.36 -9.68 0.60
N LYS A 93 -10.35 -10.28 1.28
CA LYS A 93 -10.73 -11.69 1.03
C LYS A 93 -11.32 -11.89 -0.37
N LEU A 94 -12.06 -10.91 -0.88
CA LEU A 94 -12.65 -10.93 -2.22
C LEU A 94 -11.60 -10.84 -3.32
N ALA A 95 -10.46 -10.19 -3.07
CA ALA A 95 -9.36 -10.08 -4.04
C ALA A 95 -8.84 -11.42 -4.59
N ARG A 96 -9.12 -12.54 -3.90
CA ARG A 96 -8.81 -13.90 -4.36
C ARG A 96 -9.72 -14.38 -5.50
N TYR A 97 -10.90 -13.79 -5.64
CA TYR A 97 -11.97 -14.27 -6.51
C TYR A 97 -12.38 -13.26 -7.59
N VAL A 98 -11.98 -11.99 -7.44
CA VAL A 98 -12.37 -10.91 -8.35
C VAL A 98 -11.16 -10.13 -8.84
N ARG A 99 -11.30 -9.48 -10.00
CA ARG A 99 -10.38 -8.46 -10.50
C ARG A 99 -11.15 -7.17 -10.69
N VAL A 100 -10.54 -6.05 -10.30
CA VAL A 100 -11.08 -4.72 -10.62
C VAL A 100 -11.09 -4.58 -12.14
N LYS A 101 -12.22 -4.11 -12.68
CA LYS A 101 -12.40 -3.87 -14.12
C LYS A 101 -11.75 -2.57 -14.55
#